data_AF-A0AAV6AYA9-F1
#
_entry.id   AF-A0AAV6AYA9-F1
#
_cell.length_a   1.000
_cell.length_b   1.000
_cell.length_c   1.000
_cell.angle_alpha   90.00
_cell.angle_beta   90.00
_cell.angle_gamma   90.00
#
_symmetry.space_group_name_H-M   'P 1'
#
loop_
_entity.id
_entity.type
_entity.pdbx_description
1 polymer ?
#
loop_
_entity_poly.entity_id
_entity_poly.type
_entity_poly.pdbx_seq_one_letter_code
_entity_poly.pdbx_strand_id
1 'polypeptide(L)' 'MNPSPRDVSQKIISNIGQVIRGQREALRKIVAALATGGHVLLEDFPGTGKTTLAKALARSIDAQFKRLQFTPDL' A
#
# COMPACT_ATOMS: atom_id res chain seq x y z
N MET A 1 -4.85 -26.74 0.43
CA MET A 1 -3.77 -26.27 1.32
C MET A 1 -3.93 -24.76 1.49
N ASN A 2 -3.92 -24.26 2.72
CA ASN A 2 -3.96 -22.81 2.95
C ASN A 2 -2.62 -22.18 2.54
N PRO A 3 -2.63 -21.02 1.85
CA PRO A 3 -1.39 -20.32 1.52
C PRO A 3 -0.67 -19.88 2.79
N SER A 4 0.67 -19.94 2.79
CA SER A 4 1.44 -19.42 3.92
C SER A 4 1.33 -17.89 4.01
N PRO A 5 1.57 -17.28 5.17
CA PRO A 5 1.59 -15.82 5.29
C PRO A 5 2.54 -15.15 4.29
N ARG A 6 3.69 -15.78 4.01
CA ARG A 6 4.65 -15.29 3.01
C ARG A 6 4.05 -15.30 1.61
N ASP A 7 3.31 -16.34 1.24
CA ASP A 7 2.67 -16.43 -0.08
C ASP A 7 1.61 -15.35 -0.24
N VAL A 8 0.82 -15.10 0.80
CA VAL A 8 -0.20 -14.04 0.80
C VAL A 8 0.45 -12.66 0.64
N SER A 9 1.47 -12.34 1.44
CA SER A 9 2.20 -11.08 1.30
C SER A 9 2.79 -10.90 -0.09
N GLN A 10 3.39 -11.96 -0.66
CA GLN A 10 3.99 -11.91 -1.99
C GLN A 10 2.94 -11.72 -3.09
N LYS A 11 1.74 -12.33 -2.95
CA LYS A 11 0.60 -12.09 -3.85
C LYS A 11 0.14 -10.64 -3.81
N ILE A 12 0.00 -10.06 -2.62
CA ILE A 12 -0.39 -8.64 -2.46
C ILE A 12 0.65 -7.72 -3.11
N ILE A 13 1.94 -7.92 -2.83
CA ILE A 13 3.03 -7.11 -3.42
C ILE A 13 3.04 -7.24 -4.95
N SER A 14 2.87 -8.46 -5.46
CA SER A 14 2.83 -8.72 -6.90
C SER A 14 1.65 -8.03 -7.57
N ASN A 15 0.46 -8.06 -6.96
CA ASN A 15 -0.73 -7.43 -7.50
C ASN A 15 -0.58 -5.90 -7.57
N ILE A 16 -0.12 -5.27 -6.49
CA ILE A 16 0.09 -3.81 -6.45
C ILE A 16 1.21 -3.39 -7.42
N GLY A 17 2.24 -4.22 -7.57
CA GLY A 17 3.36 -4.00 -8.50
C GLY A 17 2.97 -3.95 -9.98
N GLN A 18 1.78 -4.42 -10.35
CA GLN A 18 1.26 -4.26 -11.72
C GLN A 18 0.89 -2.81 -12.05
N VAL A 19 0.55 -2.01 -11.02
CA VAL A 19 0.10 -0.62 -11.16
C VAL A 19 1.18 0.37 -10.71
N ILE A 20 1.98 0.01 -9.70
CA ILE A 20 3.05 0.85 -9.15
C ILE A 20 4.41 0.31 -9.60
N ARG A 21 5.09 1.03 -10.50
CA ARG A 21 6.45 0.69 -10.95
C ARG A 21 7.51 1.30 -10.02
N GLY A 22 8.62 0.57 -9.82
CA GLY A 22 9.81 1.10 -9.15
C GLY A 22 9.76 1.20 -7.62
N GLN A 23 8.64 0.87 -6.96
CA GLN A 23 8.48 1.04 -5.50
C GLN A 23 8.39 -0.27 -4.71
N ARG A 24 9.08 -1.33 -5.16
CA ARG A 24 8.95 -2.68 -4.58
C ARG A 24 9.30 -2.73 -3.09
N GLU A 25 10.36 -2.04 -2.68
CA GLU A 25 10.77 -1.98 -1.26
C GLU A 25 9.78 -1.21 -0.38
N ALA A 26 9.20 -0.13 -0.90
CA ALA A 26 8.13 0.58 -0.20
C ALA A 26 6.92 -0.35 0.01
N LEU A 27 6.51 -1.10 -1.02
CA LEU A 27 5.40 -2.06 -0.91
C LEU A 27 5.68 -3.13 0.15
N ARG A 28 6.91 -3.65 0.26
CA ARG A 28 7.29 -4.60 1.31
C ARG A 28 7.09 -4.00 2.71
N LYS A 29 7.56 -2.77 2.93
CA LYS A 29 7.40 -2.06 4.21
C LYS A 29 5.93 -1.81 4.54
N ILE A 30 5.13 -1.42 3.55
CA ILE A 30 3.68 -1.21 3.71
C ILE A 30 2.97 -2.49 4.11
N VAL A 31 3.24 -3.61 3.42
CA VAL A 31 2.61 -4.90 3.75
C VAL A 31 3.07 -5.41 5.11
N ALA A 32 4.34 -5.18 5.48
CA ALA A 32 4.83 -5.50 6.81
C ALA A 32 4.13 -4.68 7.90
N ALA A 33 3.99 -3.37 7.72
CA ALA A 33 3.27 -2.50 8.66
C ALA A 33 1.78 -2.89 8.76
N LEU A 34 1.13 -3.21 7.63
CA LEU A 34 -0.25 -3.69 7.63
C LEU A 34 -0.39 -4.99 8.45
N ALA A 35 0.54 -5.93 8.31
CA ALA A 35 0.51 -7.19 9.04
C ALA A 35 0.63 -7.04 10.56
N THR A 36 1.19 -5.92 11.04
CA THR A 36 1.30 -5.60 12.48
C THR A 36 0.27 -4.58 12.95
N GLY A 37 -0.63 -4.10 12.08
CA GLY A 37 -1.56 -3.03 12.39
C GLY A 37 -0.91 -1.64 12.54
N GLY A 38 0.31 -1.46 12.01
CA GLY A 38 1.04 -0.20 12.06
C GLY A 38 0.59 0.82 11.01
N HIS A 39 1.13 2.04 11.13
CA HIS A 39 0.89 3.14 10.21
C HIS A 39 2.12 3.44 9.35
N VAL A 40 1.91 3.96 8.15
CA VAL A 40 2.99 4.28 7.20
C VAL A 40 2.86 5.73 6.76
N LEU A 41 3.97 6.47 6.83
CA LEU A 41 4.14 7.76 6.18
C LEU A 41 4.81 7.53 4.82
N LEU A 42 4.19 8.03 3.75
CA LEU A 42 4.74 7.97 2.40
C LEU A 42 5.36 9.32 2.02
N GLU A 43 6.67 9.44 2.21
CA GLU A 43 7.46 10.61 1.81
C GLU A 43 7.99 10.41 0.40
N ASP A 44 7.52 11.23 -0.54
CA ASP A 44 7.98 11.19 -1.93
C ASP A 44 7.54 12.48 -2.65
N PHE A 45 8.06 12.76 -3.84
CA PHE A 45 7.73 13.94 -4.62
C PHE A 45 6.24 14.00 -5.02
N PRO A 46 5.64 15.19 -5.24
CA PRO A 46 4.28 15.29 -5.75
C PRO A 46 4.11 14.51 -7.07
N GLY A 47 2.98 13.82 -7.22
CA GLY A 47 2.67 13.09 -8.46
C GLY A 47 3.21 11.65 -8.55
N THR A 48 3.95 11.14 -7.56
CA THR A 48 4.57 9.79 -7.60
C THR A 48 3.63 8.61 -7.30
N GLY A 49 2.32 8.82 -7.41
CA GLY A 49 1.35 7.73 -7.31
C GLY A 49 1.00 7.27 -5.89
N LYS A 50 1.31 8.04 -4.83
CA LYS A 50 0.95 7.73 -3.43
C LYS A 50 -0.53 7.37 -3.25
N THR A 51 -1.43 8.15 -3.83
CA THR A 51 -2.88 7.88 -3.81
C THR A 51 -3.22 6.58 -4.56
N THR A 52 -2.57 6.34 -5.69
CA THR A 52 -2.77 5.13 -6.51
C THR A 52 -2.32 3.89 -5.75
N LEU A 53 -1.18 3.96 -5.06
CA LEU A 53 -0.65 2.90 -4.22
C LEU A 53 -1.63 2.55 -3.10
N ALA A 54 -2.13 3.56 -2.38
CA ALA A 54 -3.06 3.33 -1.27
C ALA A 54 -4.40 2.71 -1.75
N LYS A 55 -4.91 3.15 -2.90
CA LYS A 55 -6.11 2.55 -3.55
C LYS A 55 -5.86 1.11 -4.00
N ALA A 56 -4.70 0.84 -4.60
CA ALA A 56 -4.33 -0.49 -5.09
C ALA A 56 -4.15 -1.48 -3.92
N LEU A 57 -3.56 -1.03 -2.81
CA LEU A 57 -3.47 -1.82 -1.58
C LEU A 57 -4.86 -2.17 -1.06
N ALA A 58 -5.73 -1.19 -0.87
CA ALA A 58 -7.09 -1.41 -0.37
C ALA A 58 -7.87 -2.42 -1.23
N ARG A 59 -7.81 -2.27 -2.56
CA ARG A 59 -8.42 -3.23 -3.50
C ARG A 59 -7.82 -4.64 -3.43
N SER A 60 -6.53 -4.76 -3.12
CA SER A 60 -5.84 -6.07 -3.06
C SER A 60 -6.23 -6.90 -1.84
N ILE A 61 -6.81 -6.26 -0.81
CA ILE A 61 -7.17 -6.90 0.47
C ILE A 61 -8.66 -6.73 0.80
N ASP A 62 -9.47 -6.26 -0.15
CA ASP A 62 -10.88 -5.96 0.03
C ASP A 62 -11.18 -4.98 1.20
N ALA A 63 -10.35 -3.93 1.32
CA ALA A 63 -10.51 -2.89 2.32
C ALA A 63 -11.13 -1.61 1.74
N GLN A 64 -11.71 -0.80 2.62
CA GLN A 64 -12.19 0.53 2.27
C GLN A 64 -11.03 1.54 2.19
N PHE A 65 -11.04 2.37 1.15
CA PHE A 65 -10.10 3.49 1.01
C PHE A 65 -10.81 4.82 1.27
N LYS A 66 -10.29 5.61 2.22
CA LYS A 66 -10.70 7.00 2.45
C LYS A 66 -9.48 7.91 2.35
N ARG A 67 -9.65 9.07 1.72
CA ARG A 67 -8.61 10.10 1.62
C ARG A 67 -9.08 11.35 2.34
N LEU A 68 -8.28 11.80 3.30
CA LEU A 68 -8.41 13.10 3.94
C LEU A 68 -7.28 14.01 3.40
N GLN A 69 -7.63 15.17 2.86
CA GLN A 69 -6.64 16.16 2.43
C GLN A 69 -6.40 17.14 3.57
N PHE A 70 -5.13 17.27 3.98
CA PHE A 70 -4.72 18.30 4.92
C PHE A 70 -4.63 19.62 4.17
N THR A 71 -5.29 20.66 4.69
CA THR A 71 -5.28 22.03 4.19
C THR A 71 -4.83 22.96 5.32
N PRO A 72 -4.10 24.04 5.03
CA PRO A 72 -3.60 24.96 6.04
C PRO A 72 -4.69 25.85 6.66
N ASP A 73 -5.86 25.94 6.04
CA ASP A 73 -6.98 26.82 6.42
C ASP A 73 -7.82 26.32 7.62
N LEU A 74 -7.30 25.37 8.40
CA LEU A 74 -7.85 24.95 9.69
C LEU A 74 -6.76 24.85 10.76
#